data_AF-A0A971L1U8-F1
#
_entry.id   AF-A0A971L1U8-F1
#
_cell.length_a   1.000
_cell.length_b   1.000
_cell.length_c   1.000
_cell.angle_alpha   90.00
_cell.angle_beta   90.00
_cell.angle_gamma   90.00
#
_symmetry.space_group_name_H-M   'P 1'
#
loop_
_entity.id
_entity.type
_entity.pdbx_description
1 polymer ?
#
loop_
_entity_poly.entity_id
_entity_poly.type
_entity_poly.pdbx_seq_one_letter_code
_entity_poly.pdbx_strand_id
1 'polypeptide(L)'
;MLSVSKYADLLNLPDAKGHFGPYGGRFVSETLSYALEQLEEQYARLSADPAFQAEFDKDLAQYVGRPSPLYHAERWSNHLGGAQIWLKREDLNHTGAHKVNNTVGQALLAKYSGKKRIIAETGAGQHGVATATVAARLGLKCQVYMGAEDVKRQAPNVYRMKLLGAEVIAVESGSKTLKDAMNEAMRDWVTNVDDTFYIIGTVAGPHPYPMLVRDFNSVAGREAREQSLKQIGRLPDALIACIGGGSNALGLFHPFLTDDNVEMYGVEAGGEGIASGRHAAPLNAGRPGVLHGNRTYLMEDDAGQITPTHSISAGLDYPGVGPEHAYLKD
;
A
#
# COMPACT_ATOMS: atom_id res chain seq x y z
N MET A 1 31.78 -20.55 2.25
CA MET A 1 30.62 -20.72 1.35
C MET A 1 29.54 -19.77 1.84
N LEU A 2 29.20 -18.74 1.08
CA LEU A 2 27.99 -17.98 1.36
C LEU A 2 26.82 -18.93 1.12
N SER A 3 26.11 -19.31 2.18
CA SER A 3 24.84 -20.03 2.05
C SER A 3 23.90 -19.13 1.25
N VAL A 4 23.48 -19.57 0.08
CA VAL A 4 22.38 -18.91 -0.64
C VAL A 4 21.16 -19.04 0.27
N SER A 5 20.50 -17.93 0.60
CA SER A 5 19.28 -17.97 1.42
C SER A 5 18.28 -18.92 0.78
N LYS A 6 17.60 -19.72 1.61
CA LYS A 6 16.52 -20.60 1.15
C LYS A 6 15.31 -19.82 0.57
N TYR A 7 15.30 -18.50 0.75
CA TYR A 7 14.27 -17.57 0.30
C TYR A 7 14.72 -16.69 -0.87
N ALA A 8 15.86 -16.96 -1.51
CA ALA A 8 16.39 -16.13 -2.59
C ALA A 8 15.39 -15.87 -3.73
N ASP A 9 14.54 -16.86 -4.03
CA ASP A 9 13.54 -16.78 -5.11
C ASP A 9 12.40 -15.79 -4.80
N LEU A 10 12.19 -15.39 -3.54
CA LEU A 10 11.14 -14.42 -3.17
C LEU A 10 11.35 -13.05 -3.83
N LEU A 11 12.61 -12.66 -4.09
CA LEU A 11 12.94 -11.39 -4.73
C LEU A 11 12.67 -11.39 -6.24
N ASN A 12 12.40 -12.56 -6.84
CA ASN A 12 12.10 -12.70 -8.26
C ASN A 12 10.59 -12.65 -8.57
N LEU A 13 9.75 -12.40 -7.55
CA LEU A 13 8.29 -12.33 -7.68
C LEU A 13 7.80 -10.88 -7.90
N PRO A 14 6.67 -10.69 -8.61
CA PRO A 14 5.81 -11.72 -9.21
C PRO A 14 6.37 -12.29 -10.53
N ASP A 15 5.72 -13.35 -11.04
CA ASP A 15 6.00 -13.86 -12.39
C ASP A 15 5.58 -12.88 -13.50
N ALA A 16 5.88 -13.20 -14.75
CA ALA A 16 5.55 -12.35 -15.91
C ALA A 16 4.04 -12.15 -16.13
N LYS A 17 3.18 -12.91 -15.44
CA LYS A 17 1.71 -12.74 -15.46
C LYS A 17 1.21 -12.01 -14.22
N GLY A 18 2.10 -11.51 -13.36
CA GLY A 18 1.78 -10.79 -12.15
C GLY A 18 1.38 -11.69 -10.97
N HIS A 19 1.75 -12.96 -10.98
CA HIS A 19 1.41 -13.89 -9.90
C HIS A 19 2.54 -14.08 -8.88
N PHE A 20 2.16 -14.08 -7.60
CA PHE A 20 2.96 -14.54 -6.47
C PHE A 20 2.48 -15.94 -6.10
N GLY A 21 3.07 -16.97 -6.72
CA GLY A 21 2.53 -18.33 -6.66
C GLY A 21 1.08 -18.36 -7.18
N PRO A 22 0.08 -18.81 -6.39
CA PRO A 22 -1.32 -18.83 -6.82
C PRO A 22 -2.05 -17.47 -6.70
N TYR A 23 -1.42 -16.45 -6.10
CA TYR A 23 -2.01 -15.15 -5.80
C TYR A 23 -1.60 -14.08 -6.81
N GLY A 24 -2.29 -12.95 -6.85
CA GLY A 24 -1.98 -11.82 -7.75
C GLY A 24 -2.78 -11.86 -9.04
N GLY A 25 -2.11 -11.64 -10.16
CA GLY A 25 -2.69 -11.66 -11.51
C GLY A 25 -3.45 -10.39 -11.89
N ARG A 26 -4.16 -10.47 -13.03
CA ARG A 26 -5.00 -9.40 -13.60
C ARG A 26 -6.41 -9.93 -13.81
N PHE A 27 -7.28 -9.72 -12.82
CA PHE A 27 -8.69 -10.14 -12.85
C PHE A 27 -9.62 -8.94 -13.13
N VAL A 28 -9.41 -8.28 -14.26
CA VAL A 28 -10.13 -7.06 -14.66
C VAL A 28 -10.88 -7.25 -15.98
N SER A 29 -11.71 -6.27 -16.34
CA SER A 29 -12.30 -6.22 -17.68
C SER A 29 -11.24 -5.95 -18.74
N GLU A 30 -11.52 -6.40 -19.97
CA GLU A 30 -10.63 -6.21 -21.13
C GLU A 30 -10.25 -4.74 -21.36
N THR A 31 -11.16 -3.80 -21.09
CA THR A 31 -10.91 -2.37 -21.21
C THR A 31 -9.75 -1.88 -20.33
N LEU A 32 -9.57 -2.47 -19.14
CA LEU A 32 -8.45 -2.12 -18.25
C LEU A 32 -7.18 -2.90 -18.54
N SER A 33 -7.26 -4.03 -19.22
CA SER A 33 -6.09 -4.87 -19.55
C SER A 33 -5.02 -4.06 -20.26
N TYR A 34 -5.40 -3.34 -21.32
CA TYR A 34 -4.45 -2.53 -22.10
C TYR A 34 -3.81 -1.41 -21.28
N ALA A 35 -4.58 -0.72 -20.42
CA ALA A 35 -4.05 0.34 -19.57
C ALA A 35 -3.07 -0.18 -18.51
N LEU A 36 -3.30 -1.39 -17.99
CA LEU A 36 -2.41 -2.05 -17.05
C LEU A 36 -1.12 -2.56 -17.73
N GLU A 37 -1.21 -3.04 -18.96
CA GLU A 37 -0.04 -3.41 -19.78
C GLU A 37 0.83 -2.19 -20.07
N GLN A 38 0.23 -1.07 -20.50
CA GLN A 38 0.95 0.19 -20.69
C GLN A 38 1.63 0.68 -19.40
N LEU A 39 0.94 0.57 -18.26
CA LEU A 39 1.50 0.92 -16.95
C LEU A 39 2.67 0.02 -16.58
N GLU A 40 2.58 -1.29 -16.84
CA GLU A 40 3.65 -2.25 -16.56
C GLU A 40 4.88 -1.96 -17.42
N GLU A 41 4.71 -1.81 -18.73
CA GLU A 41 5.81 -1.50 -19.65
C GLU A 41 6.49 -0.18 -19.29
N GLN A 42 5.68 0.84 -18.99
CA GLN A 42 6.19 2.14 -18.57
C GLN A 42 6.97 2.03 -17.25
N TYR A 43 6.43 1.31 -16.26
CA TYR A 43 7.09 1.12 -14.98
C TYR A 43 8.39 0.33 -15.12
N ALA A 44 8.40 -0.76 -15.89
CA ALA A 44 9.60 -1.55 -16.15
C ALA A 44 10.71 -0.71 -16.81
N ARG A 45 10.35 0.15 -17.77
CA ARG A 45 11.29 1.07 -18.41
C ARG A 45 11.80 2.15 -17.45
N LEU A 46 10.90 2.82 -16.73
CA LEU A 46 11.26 3.96 -15.87
C LEU A 46 11.97 3.53 -14.59
N SER A 47 11.61 2.40 -14.01
CA SER A 47 12.30 1.87 -12.82
C SER A 47 13.77 1.55 -13.09
N ALA A 48 14.14 1.19 -14.32
CA ALA A 48 15.51 0.99 -14.74
C ALA A 48 16.23 2.28 -15.20
N ASP A 49 15.53 3.41 -15.35
CA ASP A 49 16.09 4.66 -15.83
C ASP A 49 16.75 5.45 -14.68
N PRO A 50 18.08 5.71 -14.72
CA PRO A 50 18.78 6.49 -13.70
C PRO A 50 18.22 7.90 -13.52
N ALA A 51 17.67 8.52 -14.56
CA ALA A 51 17.09 9.85 -14.47
C ALA A 51 15.78 9.84 -13.66
N PHE A 52 14.94 8.83 -13.87
CA PHE A 52 13.72 8.63 -13.08
C PHE A 52 14.05 8.35 -11.61
N GLN A 53 15.03 7.46 -11.35
CA GLN A 53 15.47 7.16 -9.98
C GLN A 53 16.02 8.41 -9.28
N ALA A 54 16.83 9.21 -9.97
CA ALA A 54 17.35 10.46 -9.41
C ALA A 54 16.25 11.49 -9.12
N GLU A 55 15.21 11.59 -9.96
CA GLU A 55 14.06 12.46 -9.70
C GLU A 55 13.23 11.95 -8.51
N PHE A 56 12.97 10.64 -8.44
CA PHE A 56 12.27 10.02 -7.32
C PHE A 56 13.02 10.20 -6.00
N ASP A 57 14.31 9.91 -5.96
CA ASP A 57 15.14 10.06 -4.75
C ASP A 57 15.24 11.53 -4.32
N LYS A 58 15.33 12.46 -5.27
CA LYS A 58 15.30 13.90 -4.98
C LYS A 58 13.98 14.29 -4.33
N ASP A 59 12.86 13.79 -4.83
CA ASP A 59 11.54 14.07 -4.27
C ASP A 59 11.37 13.48 -2.87
N LEU A 60 11.84 12.24 -2.66
CA LEU A 60 11.85 11.62 -1.35
C LEU A 60 12.71 12.43 -0.34
N ALA A 61 13.89 12.87 -0.74
CA ALA A 61 14.77 13.64 0.14
C ALA A 61 14.24 15.06 0.42
N GLN A 62 13.89 15.81 -0.63
CA GLN A 62 13.63 17.26 -0.52
C GLN A 62 12.17 17.60 -0.24
N TYR A 63 11.22 16.76 -0.68
CA TYR A 63 9.79 17.01 -0.53
C TYR A 63 9.17 16.16 0.58
N VAL A 64 9.53 14.87 0.66
CA VAL A 64 9.01 13.98 1.71
C VAL A 64 9.76 14.15 3.03
N GLY A 65 11.06 14.41 2.99
CA GLY A 65 11.92 14.55 4.17
C GLY A 65 12.62 13.25 4.58
N ARG A 66 12.90 12.36 3.62
CA ARG A 66 13.61 11.10 3.85
C ARG A 66 15.14 11.33 4.02
N PRO A 67 15.86 10.45 4.74
CA PRO A 67 15.39 9.22 5.38
C PRO A 67 14.61 9.47 6.67
N SER A 68 13.56 8.68 6.91
CA SER A 68 12.85 8.74 8.20
C SER A 68 13.72 8.11 9.31
N PRO A 69 13.75 8.64 10.55
CA PRO A 69 14.58 8.07 11.61
C PRO A 69 14.19 6.63 12.00
N LEU A 70 15.17 5.85 12.46
CA LEU A 70 14.95 4.64 13.28
C LEU A 70 15.22 5.01 14.74
N TYR A 71 14.19 5.03 15.57
CA TYR A 71 14.24 5.59 16.93
C TYR A 71 14.14 4.50 17.99
N HIS A 72 15.08 4.47 18.94
CA HIS A 72 15.01 3.57 20.08
C HIS A 72 13.98 4.06 21.11
N ALA A 73 12.89 3.31 21.26
CA ALA A 73 11.84 3.60 22.23
C ALA A 73 12.18 3.01 23.61
N GLU A 74 13.25 3.50 24.24
CA GLU A 74 13.83 2.96 25.48
C GLU A 74 12.79 2.71 26.60
N ARG A 75 11.84 3.63 26.77
CA ARG A 75 10.78 3.47 27.78
C ARG A 75 9.88 2.26 27.51
N TRP A 76 9.58 1.98 26.24
CA TRP A 76 8.83 0.78 25.87
C TRP A 76 9.68 -0.48 26.04
N SER A 77 10.96 -0.42 25.69
CA SER A 77 11.90 -1.51 25.91
C SER A 77 11.95 -1.93 27.39
N ASN A 78 12.02 -0.95 28.29
CA ASN A 78 12.01 -1.20 29.74
C ASN A 78 10.67 -1.74 30.25
N HIS A 79 9.56 -1.28 29.68
CA HIS A 79 8.22 -1.69 30.11
C HIS A 79 7.83 -3.11 29.65
N LEU A 80 8.26 -3.53 28.46
CA LEU A 80 7.87 -4.79 27.81
C LEU A 80 8.80 -5.97 28.13
N GLY A 81 9.51 -5.92 29.26
CA GLY A 81 10.35 -7.03 29.71
C GLY A 81 11.73 -7.10 29.08
N GLY A 82 12.24 -5.99 28.50
CA GLY A 82 13.64 -5.85 28.10
C GLY A 82 13.94 -6.00 26.60
N ALA A 83 12.95 -6.37 25.77
CA ALA A 83 13.09 -6.36 24.32
C ALA A 83 13.44 -4.95 23.82
N GLN A 84 14.40 -4.80 22.92
CA GLN A 84 14.81 -3.48 22.41
C GLN A 84 13.87 -3.01 21.30
N ILE A 85 12.98 -2.07 21.60
CA ILE A 85 11.94 -1.61 20.67
C ILE A 85 12.43 -0.43 19.84
N TRP A 86 12.49 -0.62 18.52
CA TRP A 86 12.88 0.42 17.57
C TRP A 86 11.71 0.77 16.66
N LEU A 87 11.46 2.07 16.50
CA LEU A 87 10.36 2.60 15.70
C LEU A 87 10.92 3.20 14.41
N LYS A 88 10.53 2.64 13.26
CA LYS A 88 10.77 3.27 11.95
C LYS A 88 9.75 4.39 11.74
N ARG A 89 10.22 5.64 11.80
CA ARG A 89 9.40 6.84 11.98
C ARG A 89 8.75 7.38 10.70
N GLU A 90 8.00 6.53 9.98
CA GLU A 90 7.23 6.95 8.79
C GLU A 90 6.11 7.96 9.13
N ASP A 91 5.78 8.14 10.41
CA ASP A 91 4.89 9.19 10.91
C ASP A 91 5.45 10.61 10.69
N LEU A 92 6.78 10.75 10.54
CA LEU A 92 7.45 12.03 10.32
C LEU A 92 7.53 12.42 8.84
N ASN A 93 7.14 11.54 7.93
CA ASN A 93 7.11 11.88 6.51
C ASN A 93 6.15 13.06 6.27
N HIS A 94 6.43 13.87 5.24
CA HIS A 94 5.44 14.83 4.75
C HIS A 94 4.09 14.12 4.51
N THR A 95 2.97 14.78 4.85
CA THR A 95 1.60 14.23 4.96
C THR A 95 1.31 13.30 6.15
N GLY A 96 2.34 12.83 6.87
CA GLY A 96 2.22 12.16 8.17
C GLY A 96 2.09 10.62 8.13
N ALA A 97 2.42 9.98 6.99
CA ALA A 97 2.38 8.53 6.85
C ALA A 97 3.30 8.00 5.74
N HIS A 98 3.47 6.68 5.65
CA HIS A 98 4.21 6.00 4.59
C HIS A 98 3.60 6.15 3.19
N LYS A 99 2.30 6.50 3.11
CA LYS A 99 1.54 6.60 1.85
C LYS A 99 2.19 7.52 0.82
N VAL A 100 2.86 8.57 1.29
CA VAL A 100 3.50 9.57 0.42
C VAL A 100 4.61 8.98 -0.46
N ASN A 101 5.30 7.92 0.01
CA ASN A 101 6.35 7.25 -0.78
C ASN A 101 5.77 6.72 -2.10
N ASN A 102 4.63 6.02 -1.99
CA ASN A 102 3.89 5.47 -3.11
C ASN A 102 3.30 6.57 -4.00
N THR A 103 2.65 7.58 -3.42
CA THR A 103 1.98 8.62 -4.21
C THR A 103 2.98 9.45 -5.00
N VAL A 104 4.17 9.72 -4.46
CA VAL A 104 5.26 10.39 -5.22
C VAL A 104 5.67 9.54 -6.41
N GLY A 105 5.95 8.25 -6.21
CA GLY A 105 6.35 7.35 -7.30
C GLY A 105 5.29 7.26 -8.40
N GLN A 106 4.03 7.01 -8.04
CA GLN A 106 2.94 6.93 -9.01
C GLN A 106 2.60 8.28 -9.67
N ALA A 107 2.73 9.40 -8.97
CA ALA A 107 2.54 10.72 -9.56
C ALA A 107 3.63 11.07 -10.57
N LEU A 108 4.87 10.62 -10.34
CA LEU A 108 5.92 10.67 -11.35
C LEU A 108 5.55 9.81 -12.56
N LEU A 109 5.08 8.57 -12.36
CA LEU A 109 4.60 7.75 -13.48
C LEU A 109 3.52 8.49 -14.29
N ALA A 110 2.51 9.07 -13.62
CA ALA A 110 1.45 9.85 -14.26
C ALA A 110 2.00 11.04 -15.07
N LYS A 111 2.98 11.77 -14.52
CA LYS A 111 3.68 12.87 -15.20
C LYS A 111 4.38 12.39 -16.46
N TYR A 112 5.12 11.28 -16.40
CA TYR A 112 5.81 10.70 -17.55
C TYR A 112 4.83 10.11 -18.60
N SER A 113 3.65 9.67 -18.18
CA SER A 113 2.56 9.24 -19.08
C SER A 113 1.83 10.41 -19.74
N GLY A 114 2.09 11.66 -19.33
CA GLY A 114 1.40 12.85 -19.83
C GLY A 114 -0.06 12.98 -19.36
N LYS A 115 -0.51 12.15 -18.41
CA LYS A 115 -1.88 12.16 -17.88
C LYS A 115 -2.13 13.48 -17.13
N LYS A 116 -3.33 14.04 -17.27
CA LYS A 116 -3.69 15.37 -16.73
C LYS A 116 -4.62 15.28 -15.53
N ARG A 117 -5.20 14.10 -15.31
CA ARG A 117 -6.12 13.81 -14.22
C ARG A 117 -5.61 12.63 -13.41
N ILE A 118 -5.71 12.74 -12.10
CA ILE A 118 -5.44 11.67 -11.14
C ILE A 118 -6.73 11.36 -10.40
N ILE A 119 -7.00 10.06 -10.26
CA ILE A 119 -8.00 9.56 -9.33
C ILE A 119 -7.36 8.68 -8.26
N ALA A 120 -8.00 8.59 -7.09
CA ALA A 120 -7.63 7.65 -6.02
C ALA A 120 -8.85 7.32 -5.16
N GLU A 121 -8.76 6.23 -4.41
CA GLU A 121 -9.70 5.81 -3.38
C GLU A 121 -9.18 6.14 -1.97
N THR A 122 -10.04 6.33 -0.97
CA THR A 122 -9.56 6.42 0.41
C THR A 122 -10.61 6.03 1.45
N GLY A 123 -10.16 5.42 2.54
CA GLY A 123 -10.95 5.11 3.74
C GLY A 123 -10.61 6.08 4.87
N ALA A 124 -9.49 5.87 5.56
CA ALA A 124 -9.01 6.79 6.60
C ALA A 124 -8.66 8.22 6.11
N GLY A 125 -8.58 8.46 4.80
CA GLY A 125 -8.25 9.76 4.20
C GLY A 125 -6.76 10.03 4.00
N GLN A 126 -5.86 9.27 4.63
CA GLN A 126 -4.40 9.50 4.50
C GLN A 126 -3.89 9.32 3.07
N HIS A 127 -4.37 8.29 2.35
CA HIS A 127 -4.02 8.11 0.93
C HIS A 127 -4.58 9.25 0.07
N GLY A 128 -5.83 9.65 0.32
CA GLY A 128 -6.44 10.78 -0.39
C GLY A 128 -5.69 12.10 -0.18
N VAL A 129 -5.26 12.39 1.05
CA VAL A 129 -4.44 13.57 1.37
C VAL A 129 -3.08 13.49 0.67
N ALA A 130 -2.41 12.34 0.69
CA ALA A 130 -1.13 12.15 0.00
C ALA A 130 -1.26 12.33 -1.52
N THR A 131 -2.30 11.75 -2.13
CA THR A 131 -2.62 11.90 -3.56
C THR A 131 -2.93 13.36 -3.92
N ALA A 132 -3.79 14.03 -3.15
CA ALA A 132 -4.11 15.44 -3.35
C ALA A 132 -2.85 16.32 -3.24
N THR A 133 -1.95 16.00 -2.32
CA THR A 133 -0.69 16.73 -2.10
C THR A 133 0.22 16.63 -3.33
N VAL A 134 0.43 15.43 -3.88
CA VAL A 134 1.29 15.27 -5.07
C VAL A 134 0.64 15.81 -6.33
N ALA A 135 -0.69 15.71 -6.46
CA ALA A 135 -1.41 16.30 -7.58
C ALA A 135 -1.34 17.82 -7.58
N ALA A 136 -1.52 18.47 -6.41
CA ALA A 136 -1.36 19.92 -6.25
C ALA A 136 0.06 20.37 -6.64
N ARG A 137 1.08 19.64 -6.19
CA ARG A 137 2.48 19.91 -6.54
C ARG A 137 2.76 19.85 -8.05
N LEU A 138 2.13 18.91 -8.75
CA LEU A 138 2.34 18.68 -10.18
C LEU A 138 1.35 19.46 -11.08
N GLY A 139 0.40 20.19 -10.49
CA GLY A 139 -0.63 20.90 -11.23
C GLY A 139 -1.63 19.97 -11.95
N LEU A 140 -1.91 18.81 -11.38
CA LEU A 140 -2.82 17.79 -11.93
C LEU A 140 -4.21 17.90 -11.31
N LYS A 141 -5.27 17.68 -12.10
CA LYS A 141 -6.64 17.58 -11.56
C LYS A 141 -6.72 16.34 -10.68
N CYS A 142 -7.21 16.48 -9.44
CA CYS A 142 -7.31 15.37 -8.49
C CYS A 142 -8.76 15.14 -8.07
N GLN A 143 -9.23 13.89 -8.18
CA GLN A 143 -10.51 13.46 -7.63
C GLN A 143 -10.29 12.24 -6.72
N VAL A 144 -10.84 12.28 -5.51
CA VAL A 144 -10.68 11.24 -4.50
C VAL A 144 -12.04 10.65 -4.15
N TYR A 145 -12.22 9.36 -4.39
CA TYR A 145 -13.41 8.61 -3.99
C TYR A 145 -13.29 8.17 -2.54
N MET A 146 -14.32 8.44 -1.75
CA MET A 146 -14.33 8.13 -0.33
C MET A 146 -15.73 7.68 0.07
N GLY A 147 -15.85 6.57 0.81
CA GLY A 147 -17.13 6.08 1.30
C GLY A 147 -17.87 7.15 2.12
N ALA A 148 -19.18 7.30 1.95
CA ALA A 148 -19.93 8.38 2.60
C ALA A 148 -19.92 8.28 4.14
N GLU A 149 -19.75 7.08 4.72
CA GLU A 149 -19.50 6.94 6.16
C GLU A 149 -18.12 7.46 6.55
N ASP A 150 -17.09 7.14 5.77
CA ASP A 150 -15.72 7.58 6.00
C ASP A 150 -15.58 9.10 5.83
N VAL A 151 -16.30 9.72 4.88
CA VAL A 151 -16.35 11.18 4.72
C VAL A 151 -16.81 11.87 6.01
N LYS A 152 -17.81 11.29 6.69
CA LYS A 152 -18.31 11.82 7.98
C LYS A 152 -17.30 11.59 9.11
N ARG A 153 -16.76 10.37 9.21
CA ARG A 153 -15.83 9.97 10.28
C ARG A 153 -14.47 10.68 10.18
N GLN A 154 -14.02 11.00 8.97
CA GLN A 154 -12.70 11.54 8.66
C GLN A 154 -12.75 12.98 8.12
N ALA A 155 -13.71 13.77 8.59
CA ALA A 155 -13.93 15.16 8.18
C ALA A 155 -12.63 16.03 8.14
N PRO A 156 -11.68 15.90 9.09
CA PRO A 156 -10.41 16.66 9.00
C PRO A 156 -9.58 16.33 7.75
N ASN A 157 -9.53 15.07 7.32
CA ASN A 157 -8.80 14.67 6.12
C ASN A 157 -9.55 15.08 4.85
N VAL A 158 -10.89 15.02 4.85
CA VAL A 158 -11.71 15.57 3.76
C VAL A 158 -11.44 17.06 3.55
N TYR A 159 -11.39 17.82 4.64
CA TYR A 159 -11.08 19.24 4.60
C TYR A 159 -9.68 19.51 4.05
N ARG A 160 -8.66 18.75 4.48
CA ARG A 160 -7.29 18.84 3.95
C ARG A 160 -7.23 18.57 2.45
N MET A 161 -7.91 17.53 1.96
CA MET A 161 -7.97 17.23 0.52
C MET A 161 -8.56 18.40 -0.28
N LYS A 162 -9.64 19.02 0.21
CA LYS A 162 -10.25 20.19 -0.43
C LYS A 162 -9.34 21.42 -0.41
N LEU A 163 -8.63 21.66 0.69
CA LEU A 163 -7.63 22.75 0.76
C LEU A 163 -6.49 22.57 -0.25
N LEU A 164 -6.12 21.32 -0.55
CA LEU A 164 -5.14 20.96 -1.58
C LEU A 164 -5.72 21.03 -3.01
N GLY A 165 -6.99 21.41 -3.18
CA GLY A 165 -7.64 21.54 -4.48
C GLY A 165 -8.18 20.24 -5.07
N ALA A 166 -8.19 19.15 -4.30
CA ALA A 166 -8.82 17.90 -4.75
C ALA A 166 -10.35 17.94 -4.57
N GLU A 167 -11.05 17.35 -5.51
CA GLU A 167 -12.48 17.07 -5.38
C GLU A 167 -12.68 15.76 -4.62
N VAL A 168 -13.47 15.79 -3.55
CA VAL A 168 -13.78 14.58 -2.76
C VAL A 168 -15.18 14.11 -3.13
N ILE A 169 -15.25 12.92 -3.73
CA ILE A 169 -16.48 12.29 -4.22
C ILE A 169 -16.95 11.29 -3.17
N ALA A 170 -18.09 11.59 -2.53
CA ALA A 170 -18.69 10.72 -1.54
C ALA A 170 -19.42 9.54 -2.22
N VAL A 171 -19.03 8.31 -1.88
CA VAL A 171 -19.62 7.09 -2.43
C VAL A 171 -20.75 6.60 -1.51
N GLU A 172 -21.97 6.67 -2.04
CA GLU A 172 -23.21 6.30 -1.34
C GLU A 172 -23.68 4.86 -1.62
N SER A 173 -23.01 4.15 -2.53
CA SER A 173 -23.34 2.77 -2.89
C SER A 173 -22.78 1.77 -1.88
N GLY A 174 -23.45 0.60 -1.79
CA GLY A 174 -22.97 -0.54 -0.99
C GLY A 174 -22.85 -0.24 0.52
N SER A 175 -21.73 -0.66 1.09
CA SER A 175 -21.39 -0.44 2.50
C SER A 175 -20.91 0.98 2.81
N LYS A 176 -20.67 1.81 1.78
CA LYS A 176 -20.22 3.20 1.91
C LYS A 176 -18.87 3.34 2.63
N THR A 177 -17.98 2.38 2.40
CA THR A 177 -16.61 2.31 2.95
C THR A 177 -15.55 2.21 1.84
N LEU A 178 -14.28 1.99 2.20
CA LEU A 178 -13.15 1.83 1.28
C LEU A 178 -13.39 0.86 0.12
N LYS A 179 -14.07 -0.28 0.36
CA LYS A 179 -14.39 -1.25 -0.71
C LYS A 179 -15.19 -0.60 -1.84
N ASP A 180 -16.23 0.16 -1.49
CA ASP A 180 -17.11 0.78 -2.48
C ASP A 180 -16.43 1.99 -3.14
N ALA A 181 -15.60 2.74 -2.39
CA ALA A 181 -14.76 3.79 -2.97
C ALA A 181 -13.80 3.25 -4.05
N MET A 182 -13.22 2.08 -3.84
CA MET A 182 -12.34 1.44 -4.81
C MET A 182 -13.10 0.97 -6.06
N ASN A 183 -14.32 0.46 -5.90
CA ASN A 183 -15.18 0.09 -7.01
C ASN A 183 -15.54 1.31 -7.89
N GLU A 184 -15.91 2.44 -7.29
CA GLU A 184 -16.22 3.65 -8.04
C GLU A 184 -14.98 4.25 -8.71
N ALA A 185 -13.81 4.24 -8.06
CA ALA A 185 -12.57 4.67 -8.68
C ALA A 185 -12.21 3.81 -9.90
N MET A 186 -12.36 2.48 -9.82
CA MET A 186 -12.12 1.59 -10.96
C MET A 186 -13.12 1.84 -12.09
N ARG A 187 -14.41 2.07 -11.79
CA ARG A 187 -15.44 2.40 -12.80
C ARG A 187 -15.15 3.71 -13.52
N ASP A 188 -14.72 4.72 -12.77
CA ASP A 188 -14.28 5.97 -13.37
C ASP A 188 -13.06 5.75 -14.27
N TRP A 189 -12.08 4.98 -13.81
CA TRP A 189 -10.88 4.71 -14.59
C TRP A 189 -11.19 4.06 -15.93
N VAL A 190 -12.08 3.07 -15.94
CA VAL A 190 -12.57 2.40 -17.18
C VAL A 190 -13.12 3.43 -18.17
N THR A 191 -13.81 4.46 -17.68
CA THR A 191 -14.50 5.45 -18.50
C THR A 191 -13.54 6.53 -19.03
N ASN A 192 -12.48 6.83 -18.28
CA ASN A 192 -11.57 7.98 -18.54
C ASN A 192 -10.11 7.55 -18.74
N VAL A 193 -9.88 6.33 -19.24
CA VAL A 193 -8.56 5.70 -19.26
C VAL A 193 -7.48 6.50 -20.03
N ASP A 194 -7.90 7.28 -21.04
CA ASP A 194 -6.99 8.02 -21.92
C ASP A 194 -6.32 9.23 -21.26
N ASP A 195 -7.01 9.96 -20.39
CA ASP A 195 -6.51 11.19 -19.76
C ASP A 195 -6.18 11.04 -18.27
N THR A 196 -6.60 9.90 -17.68
CA THR A 196 -6.57 9.65 -16.23
C THR A 196 -5.55 8.61 -15.82
N PHE A 197 -4.82 8.91 -14.74
CA PHE A 197 -4.01 7.96 -14.00
C PHE A 197 -4.69 7.59 -12.67
N TYR A 198 -4.79 6.30 -12.36
CA TYR A 198 -5.32 5.83 -11.08
C TYR A 198 -4.19 5.57 -10.09
N ILE A 199 -4.11 6.34 -9.02
CA ILE A 199 -3.15 6.11 -7.93
C ILE A 199 -3.78 5.20 -6.88
N ILE A 200 -3.48 3.90 -6.94
CA ILE A 200 -3.94 2.95 -5.93
C ILE A 200 -3.17 3.12 -4.61
N GLY A 201 -3.85 2.95 -3.48
CA GLY A 201 -3.31 3.28 -2.16
C GLY A 201 -2.57 2.16 -1.42
N THR A 202 -2.51 0.95 -1.97
CA THR A 202 -1.93 -0.21 -1.29
C THR A 202 -1.44 -1.28 -2.26
N VAL A 203 -0.71 -2.27 -1.75
CA VAL A 203 -0.16 -3.43 -2.48
C VAL A 203 -1.24 -4.46 -2.85
N ALA A 204 -2.42 -4.00 -3.25
CA ALA A 204 -3.52 -4.82 -3.75
C ALA A 204 -3.92 -4.32 -5.15
N GLY A 205 -4.96 -4.89 -5.73
CA GLY A 205 -5.36 -4.57 -7.11
C GLY A 205 -4.63 -5.41 -8.15
N PRO A 206 -5.00 -5.26 -9.42
CA PRO A 206 -4.41 -6.04 -10.51
C PRO A 206 -2.93 -5.69 -10.70
N HIS A 207 -2.13 -6.65 -11.15
CA HIS A 207 -0.77 -6.38 -11.63
C HIS A 207 -0.78 -5.25 -12.69
N PRO A 208 0.12 -4.25 -12.65
CA PRO A 208 1.36 -4.18 -11.88
C PRO A 208 1.28 -3.55 -10.48
N TYR A 209 0.09 -3.20 -9.99
CA TYR A 209 -0.06 -2.40 -8.78
C TYR A 209 0.57 -3.00 -7.51
N PRO A 210 0.38 -4.29 -7.17
CA PRO A 210 1.02 -4.86 -5.98
C PRO A 210 2.54 -4.69 -5.98
N MET A 211 3.19 -4.97 -7.12
CA MET A 211 4.64 -4.85 -7.31
C MET A 211 5.11 -3.39 -7.23
N LEU A 212 4.53 -2.48 -8.02
CA LEU A 212 5.00 -1.09 -8.05
C LEU A 212 4.79 -0.38 -6.70
N VAL A 213 3.69 -0.67 -6.00
CA VAL A 213 3.43 -0.05 -4.69
C VAL A 213 4.40 -0.58 -3.64
N ARG A 214 4.75 -1.87 -3.68
CA ARG A 214 5.80 -2.46 -2.83
C ARG A 214 7.13 -1.79 -3.08
N ASP A 215 7.53 -1.65 -4.33
CA ASP A 215 8.83 -1.11 -4.71
C ASP A 215 9.00 0.35 -4.24
N PHE A 216 7.97 1.19 -4.44
CA PHE A 216 7.99 2.58 -3.96
C PHE A 216 7.97 2.69 -2.44
N ASN A 217 7.34 1.75 -1.72
CA ASN A 217 7.38 1.73 -0.25
C ASN A 217 8.65 1.07 0.33
N SER A 218 9.39 0.29 -0.46
CA SER A 218 10.57 -0.47 -0.02
C SER A 218 11.72 0.42 0.47
N VAL A 219 11.65 1.73 0.21
CA VAL A 219 12.58 2.70 0.80
C VAL A 219 12.57 2.67 2.34
N ALA A 220 11.42 2.38 2.97
CA ALA A 220 11.32 2.27 4.42
C ALA A 220 12.19 1.13 4.97
N GLY A 221 12.11 -0.06 4.36
CA GLY A 221 12.94 -1.21 4.75
C GLY A 221 14.42 -1.02 4.41
N ARG A 222 14.76 -0.42 3.26
CA ARG A 222 16.15 -0.15 2.87
C ARG A 222 16.84 0.76 3.90
N GLU A 223 16.18 1.83 4.28
CA GLU A 223 16.68 2.74 5.31
C GLU A 223 16.72 2.06 6.69
N ALA A 224 15.68 1.30 7.06
CA ALA A 224 15.65 0.60 8.35
C ALA A 224 16.82 -0.39 8.48
N ARG A 225 17.16 -1.10 7.40
CA ARG A 225 18.30 -2.02 7.32
C ARG A 225 19.62 -1.30 7.57
N GLU A 226 19.87 -0.22 6.83
CA GLU A 226 21.09 0.58 6.99
C GLU A 226 21.18 1.17 8.40
N GLN A 227 20.08 1.73 8.89
CA GLN A 227 19.99 2.34 10.22
C GLN A 227 20.18 1.31 11.33
N SER A 228 19.65 0.09 11.18
CA SER A 228 19.82 -1.00 12.13
C SER A 228 21.28 -1.41 12.24
N LEU A 229 21.95 -1.63 11.10
CA LEU A 229 23.38 -1.97 11.09
C LEU A 229 24.23 -0.87 11.73
N LYS A 230 23.90 0.40 11.48
CA LYS A 230 24.63 1.54 12.02
C LYS A 230 24.40 1.77 13.52
N GLN A 231 23.16 1.65 14.00
CA GLN A 231 22.78 2.02 15.37
C GLN A 231 22.79 0.84 16.34
N ILE A 232 22.45 -0.36 15.85
CA ILE A 232 22.31 -1.59 16.65
C ILE A 232 23.54 -2.50 16.44
N GLY A 233 24.28 -2.34 15.33
CA GLY A 233 25.43 -3.18 14.99
C GLY A 233 25.06 -4.52 14.36
N ARG A 234 23.76 -4.76 14.11
CA ARG A 234 23.22 -6.00 13.55
C ARG A 234 21.85 -5.77 12.90
N LEU A 235 21.34 -6.76 12.19
CA LEU A 235 19.93 -6.80 11.76
C LEU A 235 19.01 -7.06 12.98
N PRO A 236 17.75 -6.60 12.93
CA PRO A 236 16.80 -6.83 14.02
C PRO A 236 16.43 -8.31 14.11
N ASP A 237 16.05 -8.78 15.31
CA ASP A 237 15.54 -10.15 15.49
C ASP A 237 14.17 -10.33 14.81
N ALA A 238 13.35 -9.27 14.83
CA ALA A 238 12.02 -9.28 14.23
C ALA A 238 11.62 -7.91 13.66
N LEU A 239 10.80 -7.93 12.62
CA LEU A 239 10.10 -6.79 12.04
C LEU A 239 8.60 -6.96 12.27
N ILE A 240 7.92 -5.88 12.67
CA ILE A 240 6.48 -5.90 12.96
C ILE A 240 5.82 -4.74 12.22
N ALA A 241 4.74 -5.01 11.51
CA ALA A 241 3.99 -3.99 10.78
C ALA A 241 2.49 -4.33 10.68
N CYS A 242 1.64 -3.31 10.63
CA CYS A 242 0.20 -3.53 10.50
C CYS A 242 -0.20 -3.84 9.05
N ILE A 243 -1.19 -4.71 8.88
CA ILE A 243 -1.69 -5.16 7.58
C ILE A 243 -3.17 -4.78 7.46
N GLY A 244 -3.42 -3.72 6.70
CA GLY A 244 -4.71 -3.53 6.00
C GLY A 244 -4.57 -4.15 4.61
N GLY A 245 -4.43 -3.32 3.58
CA GLY A 245 -3.97 -3.82 2.27
C GLY A 245 -2.48 -4.22 2.24
N GLY A 246 -1.66 -3.76 3.19
CA GLY A 246 -0.30 -4.29 3.42
C GLY A 246 0.90 -3.48 2.93
N SER A 247 0.72 -2.25 2.40
CA SER A 247 1.83 -1.52 1.75
C SER A 247 2.96 -1.06 2.68
N ASN A 248 2.65 -0.68 3.92
CA ASN A 248 3.71 -0.34 4.90
C ASN A 248 4.52 -1.58 5.29
N ALA A 249 3.83 -2.70 5.49
CA ALA A 249 4.44 -3.96 5.90
C ALA A 249 5.39 -4.46 4.83
N LEU A 250 4.95 -4.56 3.57
CA LEU A 250 5.85 -4.94 2.47
C LEU A 250 6.97 -3.93 2.23
N GLY A 251 6.70 -2.63 2.40
CA GLY A 251 7.75 -1.61 2.34
C GLY A 251 8.85 -1.80 3.39
N LEU A 252 8.50 -2.31 4.58
CA LEU A 252 9.46 -2.62 5.64
C LEU A 252 10.11 -4.00 5.44
N PHE A 253 9.33 -5.01 5.08
CA PHE A 253 9.72 -6.42 5.04
C PHE A 253 10.54 -6.77 3.80
N HIS A 254 10.19 -6.23 2.63
CA HIS A 254 10.76 -6.68 1.36
C HIS A 254 12.31 -6.66 1.33
N PRO A 255 12.99 -5.62 1.84
CA PRO A 255 14.45 -5.59 1.89
C PRO A 255 15.10 -6.58 2.86
N PHE A 256 14.32 -7.36 3.61
CA PHE A 256 14.79 -8.36 4.58
C PHE A 256 14.32 -9.79 4.24
N LEU A 257 13.60 -10.00 3.13
CA LEU A 257 12.96 -11.31 2.82
C LEU A 257 13.94 -12.48 2.73
N THR A 258 15.20 -12.20 2.41
CA THR A 258 16.26 -13.21 2.27
C THR A 258 17.18 -13.30 3.48
N ASP A 259 16.88 -12.57 4.55
CA ASP A 259 17.63 -12.63 5.80
C ASP A 259 16.98 -13.68 6.73
N ASP A 260 17.39 -14.95 6.61
CA ASP A 260 16.81 -16.12 7.29
C ASP A 260 16.67 -16.00 8.82
N ASN A 261 17.38 -15.06 9.45
CA ASN A 261 17.38 -14.83 10.90
C ASN A 261 16.49 -13.65 11.34
N VAL A 262 15.77 -13.00 10.42
CA VAL A 262 14.89 -11.86 10.71
C VAL A 262 13.44 -12.34 10.60
N GLU A 263 12.75 -12.44 11.74
CA GLU A 263 11.34 -12.82 11.76
C GLU A 263 10.45 -11.66 11.29
N MET A 264 9.32 -11.95 10.63
CA MET A 264 8.39 -10.94 10.14
C MET A 264 6.98 -11.21 10.64
N TYR A 265 6.42 -10.22 11.34
CA TYR A 265 5.09 -10.30 11.93
C TYR A 265 4.15 -9.25 11.34
N GLY A 266 3.22 -9.73 10.52
CA GLY A 266 2.10 -8.95 9.99
C GLY A 266 0.92 -8.94 10.95
N VAL A 267 0.43 -7.76 11.32
CA VAL A 267 -0.67 -7.60 12.29
C VAL A 267 -1.95 -7.08 11.64
N GLU A 268 -2.94 -7.94 11.48
CA GLU A 268 -4.28 -7.58 10.98
C GLU A 268 -5.20 -7.02 12.07
N ALA A 269 -6.30 -6.37 11.68
CA ALA A 269 -7.23 -5.80 12.65
C ALA A 269 -8.19 -6.86 13.22
N GLY A 270 -8.00 -7.20 14.49
CA GLY A 270 -8.84 -8.16 15.22
C GLY A 270 -10.27 -7.67 15.54
N GLY A 271 -10.59 -6.40 15.32
CA GLY A 271 -11.92 -5.83 15.57
C GLY A 271 -12.42 -6.07 16.99
N GLU A 272 -13.64 -6.59 17.14
CA GLU A 272 -14.21 -7.02 18.43
C GLU A 272 -13.81 -8.46 18.82
N GLY A 273 -12.84 -9.04 18.10
CA GLY A 273 -12.34 -10.41 18.22
C GLY A 273 -12.71 -11.25 17.01
N ILE A 274 -11.79 -12.11 16.55
CA ILE A 274 -12.01 -12.95 15.35
C ILE A 274 -13.28 -13.83 15.51
N ALA A 275 -13.47 -14.42 16.68
CA ALA A 275 -14.65 -15.26 16.96
C ALA A 275 -15.99 -14.53 16.89
N SER A 276 -16.00 -13.19 16.94
CA SER A 276 -17.23 -12.39 16.81
C SER A 276 -17.71 -12.24 15.36
N GLY A 277 -16.85 -12.54 14.38
CA GLY A 277 -17.07 -12.22 12.97
C GLY A 277 -16.96 -10.72 12.64
N ARG A 278 -16.78 -9.85 13.64
CA ARG A 278 -16.62 -8.40 13.47
C ARG A 278 -15.15 -8.01 13.57
N HIS A 279 -14.40 -8.30 12.50
CA HIS A 279 -12.97 -8.02 12.37
C HIS A 279 -12.60 -7.70 10.91
N ALA A 280 -11.33 -7.39 10.65
CA ALA A 280 -10.77 -7.21 9.31
C ALA A 280 -9.43 -7.97 9.25
N ALA A 281 -9.52 -9.31 9.20
CA ALA A 281 -8.38 -10.22 9.31
C ALA A 281 -8.45 -11.35 8.25
N PRO A 282 -8.40 -11.00 6.95
CA PRO A 282 -8.53 -11.96 5.86
C PRO A 282 -7.46 -13.05 5.83
N LEU A 283 -6.22 -12.77 6.25
CA LEU A 283 -5.19 -13.81 6.32
C LEU A 283 -5.48 -14.83 7.42
N ASN A 284 -6.06 -14.39 8.54
CA ASN A 284 -6.33 -15.27 9.69
C ASN A 284 -7.67 -16.02 9.59
N ALA A 285 -8.69 -15.43 8.98
CA ALA A 285 -10.07 -15.93 9.00
C ALA A 285 -10.81 -15.83 7.66
N GLY A 286 -10.15 -15.33 6.61
CA GLY A 286 -10.68 -15.32 5.25
C GLY A 286 -10.30 -16.57 4.47
N ARG A 287 -10.59 -16.55 3.17
CA ARG A 287 -10.22 -17.62 2.23
C ARG A 287 -9.76 -17.05 0.89
N PRO A 288 -9.02 -17.84 0.08
CA PRO A 288 -8.60 -17.40 -1.25
C PRO A 288 -9.78 -17.14 -2.19
N GLY A 289 -9.80 -15.99 -2.84
CA GLY A 289 -10.79 -15.61 -3.86
C GLY A 289 -10.28 -14.45 -4.71
N VAL A 290 -11.17 -13.84 -5.50
CA VAL A 290 -10.84 -12.71 -6.38
C VAL A 290 -11.58 -11.46 -5.90
N LEU A 291 -10.83 -10.42 -5.56
CA LEU A 291 -11.38 -9.14 -5.16
C LEU A 291 -10.58 -8.02 -5.80
N HIS A 292 -11.28 -7.07 -6.39
CA HIS A 292 -10.70 -5.85 -6.95
C HIS A 292 -9.50 -6.06 -7.89
N GLY A 293 -9.58 -7.05 -8.78
CA GLY A 293 -8.59 -7.23 -9.83
C GLY A 293 -7.42 -8.18 -9.49
N ASN A 294 -7.36 -8.74 -8.28
CA ASN A 294 -6.37 -9.76 -7.95
C ASN A 294 -6.96 -10.95 -7.20
N ARG A 295 -6.29 -12.10 -7.31
CA ARG A 295 -6.53 -13.26 -6.46
C ARG A 295 -5.76 -13.12 -5.14
N THR A 296 -6.43 -13.24 -4.00
CA THR A 296 -5.85 -13.04 -2.66
C THR A 296 -6.73 -13.68 -1.58
N TYR A 297 -6.31 -13.61 -0.30
CA TYR A 297 -7.21 -13.86 0.81
C TYR A 297 -8.19 -12.71 0.99
N LEU A 298 -9.45 -13.06 1.25
CA LEU A 298 -10.50 -12.09 1.52
C LEU A 298 -11.60 -12.64 2.44
N MET A 299 -12.37 -11.72 3.00
CA MET A 299 -13.54 -11.99 3.84
C MET A 299 -14.77 -12.15 2.95
N GLU A 300 -15.32 -13.36 2.86
CA GLU A 300 -16.54 -13.66 2.11
C GLU A 300 -17.40 -14.73 2.81
N ASP A 301 -18.70 -14.72 2.50
CA ASP A 301 -19.65 -15.74 2.96
C ASP A 301 -19.62 -17.00 2.09
N ASP A 302 -20.38 -18.03 2.44
CA ASP A 302 -20.43 -19.30 1.69
C ASP A 302 -20.91 -19.17 0.23
N ALA A 303 -21.59 -18.07 -0.11
CA ALA A 303 -22.02 -17.75 -1.47
C ALA A 303 -20.98 -16.94 -2.26
N GLY A 304 -19.82 -16.64 -1.67
CA GLY A 304 -18.76 -15.83 -2.29
C GLY A 304 -19.06 -14.33 -2.30
N GLN A 305 -19.97 -13.86 -1.44
CA GLN A 305 -20.23 -12.42 -1.29
C GLN A 305 -19.28 -11.82 -0.25
N ILE A 306 -18.73 -10.66 -0.59
CA ILE A 306 -17.80 -9.95 0.30
C ILE A 306 -18.49 -9.58 1.60
N THR A 307 -17.96 -10.08 2.71
CA THR A 307 -18.51 -9.84 4.04
C THR A 307 -18.08 -8.45 4.54
N PRO A 308 -18.97 -7.69 5.22
CA PRO A 308 -18.58 -6.46 5.90
C PRO A 308 -17.48 -6.71 6.93
N THR A 309 -16.47 -5.85 6.95
CA THR A 309 -15.40 -5.86 7.96
C THR A 309 -15.66 -4.89 9.09
N HIS A 310 -14.89 -5.05 10.17
CA HIS A 310 -14.94 -4.12 11.29
C HIS A 310 -13.56 -3.87 11.89
N SER A 311 -13.18 -2.60 11.96
CA SER A 311 -12.02 -2.12 12.72
C SER A 311 -12.27 -0.72 13.23
N ILE A 312 -11.74 -0.41 14.41
CA ILE A 312 -11.69 0.98 14.90
C ILE A 312 -10.79 1.85 14.01
N SER A 313 -9.80 1.24 13.36
CA SER A 313 -8.90 1.92 12.43
C SER A 313 -9.37 1.75 10.99
N ALA A 314 -9.91 2.83 10.40
CA ALA A 314 -10.36 2.86 9.00
C ALA A 314 -9.25 2.51 7.99
N GLY A 315 -7.97 2.62 8.36
CA GLY A 315 -6.86 2.24 7.50
C GLY A 315 -6.62 0.73 7.41
N LEU A 316 -7.20 -0.04 8.34
CA LEU A 316 -7.14 -1.50 8.41
C LEU A 316 -8.48 -2.16 8.09
N ASP A 317 -9.56 -1.40 7.97
CA ASP A 317 -10.91 -1.90 7.69
C ASP A 317 -11.09 -2.20 6.19
N TYR A 318 -10.45 -3.28 5.74
CA TYR A 318 -10.49 -3.73 4.35
C TYR A 318 -10.71 -5.26 4.30
N PRO A 319 -11.64 -5.77 3.48
CA PRO A 319 -11.96 -7.19 3.44
C PRO A 319 -10.94 -8.06 2.70
N GLY A 320 -9.92 -7.49 2.07
CA GLY A 320 -8.87 -8.25 1.37
C GLY A 320 -7.48 -7.92 1.88
N VAL A 321 -6.46 -8.48 1.22
CA VAL A 321 -5.05 -8.20 1.51
C VAL A 321 -4.23 -8.23 0.22
N GLY A 322 -3.03 -7.65 0.23
CA GLY A 322 -2.12 -7.74 -0.90
C GLY A 322 -1.73 -9.19 -1.23
N PRO A 323 -1.62 -9.57 -2.52
CA PRO A 323 -1.40 -10.95 -2.92
C PRO A 323 -0.02 -11.49 -2.53
N GLU A 324 0.99 -10.63 -2.40
CA GLU A 324 2.31 -11.04 -1.92
C GLU A 324 2.29 -11.39 -0.42
N HIS A 325 1.47 -10.72 0.41
CA HIS A 325 1.24 -11.16 1.80
C HIS A 325 0.53 -12.50 1.86
N ALA A 326 -0.44 -12.74 0.98
CA ALA A 326 -1.10 -14.03 0.86
C ALA A 326 -0.10 -15.15 0.51
N TYR A 327 0.84 -14.86 -0.40
CA TYR A 327 1.91 -15.79 -0.75
C TYR A 327 2.90 -16.01 0.40
N LEU A 328 3.35 -14.94 1.08
CA LEU A 328 4.32 -15.04 2.16
C LEU A 328 3.77 -15.72 3.42
N LYS A 329 2.45 -15.73 3.61
CA LYS A 329 1.79 -16.45 4.69
C LYS A 329 1.85 -17.97 4.49
N ASP A 330 1.69 -18.42 3.25
CA ASP A 330 1.49 -19.84 2.91
C ASP A 330 2.82 -20.58 2.70
#